data_AF-A0A2N1W2Z3-F1
#
_entry.id   AF-A0A2N1W2Z3-F1
#
_cell.length_a   1.000
_cell.length_b   1.000
_cell.length_c   1.000
_cell.angle_alpha   90.00
_cell.angle_beta   90.00
_cell.angle_gamma   90.00
#
_symmetry.space_group_name_H-M   'P 1'
#
loop_
_entity.id
_entity.type
_entity.pdbx_description
1 polymer ?
#
loop_
_entity_poly.entity_id
_entity_poly.type
_entity_poly.pdbx_seq_one_letter_code
_entity_poly.pdbx_strand_id
1 'polypeptide(L)'
;MKDKKSLYLLTLSMELSLPVIAWLVIFFVEKKKWFDIISISPVAVQLLAGTGIGVLLAFALNYLVRINYFKPVQELLGSLFKMFDIKLTDMIIIALLAGFCEEILFRVVLQQYWGIWLTSFVFILIHGYFNPKSVSISVFGVIMFLLSVVMGYLYQYMGFWAAVSMHAVYDVLALYLFKKYIFIGIKPVDNI
;
A
#
# COMPACT_ATOMS: atom_id res chain seq x y z
N MET A 1 -1.66 -9.77 -23.87
CA MET A 1 -1.56 -10.10 -22.43
C MET A 1 -0.10 -10.30 -22.09
N LYS A 2 0.40 -9.73 -20.99
CA LYS A 2 1.75 -10.05 -20.49
C LYS A 2 1.67 -11.36 -19.70
N ASP A 3 2.77 -12.09 -19.62
CA ASP A 3 2.81 -13.34 -18.88
C ASP A 3 2.88 -13.10 -17.36
N LYS A 4 2.42 -14.10 -16.57
CA LYS A 4 2.48 -14.03 -15.10
C LYS A 4 3.91 -13.96 -14.57
N LYS A 5 4.87 -14.53 -15.31
CA LYS A 5 6.29 -14.47 -14.95
C LYS A 5 6.78 -13.03 -14.91
N SER A 6 6.39 -12.21 -15.89
CA SER A 6 6.75 -10.79 -15.94
C SER A 6 6.17 -10.00 -14.77
N LEU A 7 4.93 -10.31 -14.35
CA LEU A 7 4.32 -9.69 -13.17
C LEU A 7 5.14 -10.01 -11.91
N TYR A 8 5.39 -11.29 -11.64
CA TYR A 8 6.14 -11.68 -10.45
C TYR A 8 7.60 -11.22 -10.49
N LEU A 9 8.25 -11.22 -11.66
CA LEU A 9 9.60 -10.71 -11.79
C LEU A 9 9.66 -9.22 -11.49
N LEU A 10 8.70 -8.44 -12.01
CA LEU A 10 8.59 -7.01 -11.71
C LEU A 10 8.36 -6.80 -10.21
N THR A 11 7.36 -7.45 -9.62
CA THR A 11 7.07 -7.36 -8.18
C THR A 11 8.28 -7.74 -7.35
N LEU A 12 8.88 -8.92 -7.56
CA LEU A 12 10.04 -9.35 -6.79
C LEU A 12 11.23 -8.40 -6.95
N SER A 13 11.49 -7.92 -8.17
CA SER A 13 12.60 -6.99 -8.41
C SER A 13 12.41 -5.65 -7.71
N MET A 14 11.19 -5.11 -7.73
CA MET A 14 10.87 -3.85 -7.08
C MET A 14 10.86 -4.03 -5.55
N GLU A 15 10.09 -5.00 -5.05
CA GLU A 15 9.91 -5.20 -3.61
C GLU A 15 11.21 -5.61 -2.93
N LEU A 16 11.98 -6.56 -3.46
CA LEU A 16 13.22 -7.01 -2.82
C LEU A 16 14.34 -5.96 -2.88
N SER A 17 14.26 -4.99 -3.78
CA SER A 17 15.22 -3.89 -3.80
C SER A 17 15.09 -2.98 -2.57
N LEU A 18 13.89 -2.81 -2.03
CA LEU A 18 13.61 -1.92 -0.89
C LEU A 18 14.25 -2.37 0.43
N PRO A 19 14.13 -3.63 0.89
CA PRO A 19 14.82 -4.09 2.08
C PRO A 19 16.33 -4.15 1.87
N VAL A 20 16.82 -4.34 0.64
CA VAL A 20 18.26 -4.23 0.33
C VAL A 20 18.74 -2.79 0.53
N ILE A 21 18.02 -1.80 0.00
CA ILE A 21 18.33 -0.38 0.23
C ILE A 21 18.25 -0.05 1.72
N ALA A 22 17.21 -0.51 2.41
CA ALA A 22 17.06 -0.31 3.85
C ALA A 22 18.23 -0.92 4.63
N TRP A 23 18.64 -2.15 4.30
CA TRP A 23 19.78 -2.82 4.92
C TRP A 23 21.08 -2.05 4.69
N LEU A 24 21.32 -1.52 3.48
CA LEU A 24 22.50 -0.71 3.19
C LEU A 24 22.50 0.57 4.03
N VAL A 25 21.39 1.30 4.10
CA VAL A 25 21.29 2.51 4.93
C VAL A 25 21.55 2.18 6.39
N ILE A 26 20.93 1.14 6.93
CA ILE A 26 21.14 0.73 8.32
C ILE A 26 22.60 0.35 8.57
N PHE A 27 23.19 -0.50 7.72
CA PHE A 27 24.56 -0.99 7.89
C PHE A 27 25.60 0.14 7.88
N PHE A 28 25.45 1.12 6.97
CA PHE A 28 26.43 2.20 6.82
C PHE A 28 26.16 3.41 7.71
N VAL A 29 24.90 3.66 8.10
CA VAL A 29 24.50 4.88 8.83
C VAL A 29 24.15 4.58 10.30
N GLU A 30 23.46 3.47 10.58
CA GLU A 30 22.93 3.15 11.90
C GLU A 30 23.78 2.12 12.64
N LYS A 31 24.62 2.58 13.57
CA LYS A 31 25.26 1.70 14.57
C LYS A 31 24.27 1.19 15.65
N LYS A 32 22.96 1.19 15.38
CA LYS A 32 21.89 0.81 16.33
C LYS A 32 21.38 -0.61 16.07
N LYS A 33 20.87 -1.26 17.12
CA LYS A 33 20.31 -2.61 17.04
C LYS A 33 18.86 -2.55 16.56
N TRP A 34 18.54 -3.36 15.54
CA TRP A 34 17.24 -3.45 14.84
C TRP A 34 16.02 -3.62 15.77
N PHE A 35 16.22 -4.24 16.93
CA PHE A 35 15.14 -4.80 17.75
C PHE A 35 14.39 -3.78 18.62
N ASP A 36 15.00 -2.64 18.94
CA ASP A 36 14.39 -1.66 19.85
C ASP A 36 13.27 -0.84 19.18
N ILE A 37 13.16 -0.92 17.84
CA ILE A 37 12.27 -0.10 17.02
C ILE A 37 10.99 -0.87 16.61
N ILE A 38 11.02 -2.21 16.71
CA ILE A 38 10.02 -3.11 16.10
C ILE A 38 8.90 -3.49 17.09
N SER A 39 9.12 -3.41 18.40
CA SER A 39 8.24 -4.00 19.40
C SER A 39 7.76 -3.00 20.46
N ILE A 40 6.86 -2.10 20.07
CA ILE A 40 6.18 -1.19 21.00
C ILE A 40 5.05 -1.93 21.74
N SER A 41 4.27 -2.72 21.00
CA SER A 41 3.17 -3.55 21.53
C SER A 41 3.39 -5.03 21.22
N PRO A 42 2.70 -5.97 21.91
CA PRO A 42 2.73 -7.39 21.55
C PRO A 42 2.34 -7.61 20.08
N VAL A 43 3.05 -8.50 19.38
CA VAL A 43 2.84 -8.75 17.94
C VAL A 43 1.38 -9.08 17.60
N ALA A 44 0.69 -9.86 18.45
CA ALA A 44 -0.73 -10.15 18.25
C ALA A 44 -1.61 -8.89 18.25
N VAL A 45 -1.33 -7.94 19.15
CA VAL A 45 -2.05 -6.66 19.23
C VAL A 45 -1.73 -5.79 18.01
N GLN A 46 -0.48 -5.78 17.56
CA GLN A 46 -0.07 -5.09 16.34
C GLN A 46 -0.83 -5.63 15.12
N LEU A 47 -0.82 -6.95 14.93
CA LEU A 47 -1.49 -7.62 13.82
C LEU A 47 -2.99 -7.33 13.83
N LEU A 48 -3.66 -7.47 14.98
CA LEU A 48 -5.09 -7.20 15.13
C LEU A 48 -5.44 -5.75 14.82
N ALA A 49 -4.69 -4.79 15.39
CA ALA A 49 -4.93 -3.37 15.16
C ALA A 49 -4.73 -2.99 13.69
N GLY A 50 -3.62 -3.42 13.08
CA GLY A 50 -3.33 -3.13 11.68
C GLY A 50 -4.33 -3.77 10.74
N THR A 51 -4.67 -5.06 10.93
CA THR A 51 -5.72 -5.73 10.15
C THR A 51 -7.07 -5.02 10.30
N GLY A 52 -7.48 -4.64 11.51
CA GLY A 52 -8.74 -3.94 11.74
C GLY A 52 -8.82 -2.60 11.00
N ILE A 53 -7.76 -1.80 11.08
CA ILE A 53 -7.67 -0.52 10.37
C ILE A 53 -7.61 -0.73 8.85
N GLY A 54 -6.82 -1.70 8.38
CA GLY A 54 -6.69 -2.04 6.96
C GLY A 54 -8.02 -2.47 6.34
N VAL A 55 -8.79 -3.31 7.04
CA VAL A 55 -10.17 -3.68 6.65
C VAL A 55 -11.03 -2.42 6.52
N LEU A 56 -11.09 -1.60 7.58
CA LEU A 56 -11.95 -0.42 7.63
C LEU A 56 -11.64 0.55 6.49
N LEU A 57 -10.37 0.86 6.26
CA LEU A 57 -9.95 1.77 5.19
C LEU A 57 -10.13 1.18 3.79
N ALA A 58 -9.95 -0.14 3.61
CA ALA A 58 -10.20 -0.78 2.32
C ALA A 58 -11.68 -0.67 1.91
N PHE A 59 -12.61 -0.90 2.85
CA PHE A 59 -14.03 -0.71 2.59
C PHE A 59 -14.39 0.76 2.34
N ALA A 60 -13.86 1.69 3.15
CA ALA A 60 -14.10 3.12 2.98
C ALA A 60 -13.62 3.63 1.62
N LEU A 61 -12.39 3.27 1.22
CA LEU A 61 -11.86 3.65 -0.08
C LEU A 61 -12.63 3.02 -1.22
N ASN A 62 -12.96 1.73 -1.10
CA ASN A 62 -13.68 1.05 -2.16
C ASN A 62 -15.07 1.66 -2.37
N TYR A 63 -15.72 2.18 -1.33
CA TYR A 63 -16.94 2.98 -1.48
C TYR A 63 -16.68 4.28 -2.24
N LEU A 64 -15.64 5.03 -1.86
CA LEU A 64 -15.29 6.32 -2.45
C LEU A 64 -14.91 6.21 -3.94
N VAL A 65 -14.10 5.22 -4.31
CA VAL A 65 -13.60 5.07 -5.69
C VAL A 65 -14.68 4.59 -6.67
N ARG A 66 -15.86 4.15 -6.18
CA ARG A 66 -17.02 3.83 -7.03
C ARG A 66 -17.75 5.06 -7.56
N ILE A 67 -17.44 6.25 -7.04
CA ILE A 67 -18.01 7.51 -7.52
C ILE A 67 -17.49 7.79 -8.94
N ASN A 68 -18.35 8.31 -9.82
CA ASN A 68 -18.02 8.62 -11.21
C ASN A 68 -16.79 9.52 -11.38
N TYR A 69 -16.51 10.38 -10.39
CA TYR A 69 -15.31 11.20 -10.34
C TYR A 69 -14.01 10.38 -10.47
N PHE A 70 -13.97 9.15 -9.92
CA PHE A 70 -12.82 8.26 -9.94
C PHE A 70 -12.80 7.28 -11.12
N LYS A 71 -13.62 7.48 -12.14
CA LYS A 71 -13.61 6.65 -13.37
C LYS A 71 -12.21 6.47 -13.98
N PRO A 72 -11.32 7.48 -14.05
CA PRO A 72 -9.95 7.28 -14.52
C PRO A 72 -9.14 6.28 -13.68
N VAL A 73 -9.35 6.26 -12.36
CA VAL A 73 -8.71 5.28 -11.45
C VAL A 73 -9.27 3.88 -11.72
N GLN A 74 -10.59 3.76 -11.90
CA GLN A 74 -11.25 2.51 -12.24
C GLN A 74 -10.74 1.94 -13.58
N GLU A 75 -10.57 2.79 -14.60
CA GLU A 75 -10.04 2.41 -15.91
C GLU A 75 -8.58 1.97 -15.84
N LEU A 76 -7.74 2.70 -15.09
CA LEU A 76 -6.34 2.34 -14.84
C LEU A 76 -6.25 0.95 -14.20
N LEU A 77 -6.94 0.73 -13.08
CA LEU A 77 -6.94 -0.57 -12.38
C LEU A 77 -7.54 -1.69 -13.23
N GLY A 78 -8.64 -1.41 -13.95
CA GLY A 78 -9.26 -2.36 -14.86
C GLY A 78 -8.32 -2.80 -16.00
N SER A 79 -7.50 -1.87 -16.51
CA SER A 79 -6.50 -2.18 -17.53
C SER A 79 -5.40 -3.11 -16.98
N LEU A 80 -4.93 -2.88 -15.74
CA LEU A 80 -3.92 -3.72 -15.08
C LEU A 80 -4.44 -5.14 -14.82
N PHE A 81 -5.67 -5.26 -14.31
CA PHE A 81 -6.32 -6.56 -14.10
C PHE A 81 -6.42 -7.37 -15.39
N LYS A 82 -6.81 -6.73 -16.51
CA LYS A 82 -6.88 -7.39 -17.83
C LYS A 82 -5.49 -7.72 -18.40
N MET A 83 -4.50 -6.85 -18.19
CA MET A 83 -3.16 -7.01 -18.77
C MET A 83 -2.45 -8.27 -18.26
N PHE A 84 -2.61 -8.56 -16.96
CA PHE A 84 -1.87 -9.62 -16.26
C PHE A 84 -2.71 -10.82 -15.79
N ASP A 85 -4.04 -10.81 -15.99
CA ASP A 85 -4.96 -11.84 -15.46
C ASP A 85 -4.73 -12.10 -13.96
N ILE A 86 -4.76 -11.02 -13.18
CA ILE A 86 -4.45 -11.03 -11.75
C ILE A 86 -5.53 -11.81 -11.00
N LYS A 87 -5.16 -12.91 -10.36
CA LYS A 87 -6.02 -13.76 -9.51
C LYS A 87 -5.89 -13.36 -8.04
N LEU A 88 -6.77 -13.88 -7.19
CA LEU A 88 -6.72 -13.62 -5.75
C LEU A 88 -5.37 -14.03 -5.14
N THR A 89 -4.79 -15.13 -5.59
CA THR A 89 -3.44 -15.57 -5.18
C THR A 89 -2.38 -14.53 -5.50
N ASP A 90 -2.50 -13.88 -6.67
CA ASP A 90 -1.55 -12.86 -7.12
C ASP A 90 -1.67 -11.61 -6.23
N MET A 91 -2.91 -11.20 -5.92
CA MET A 91 -3.17 -10.09 -5.00
C MET A 91 -2.56 -10.33 -3.62
N ILE A 92 -2.75 -11.54 -3.06
CA ILE A 92 -2.20 -11.90 -1.75
C ILE A 92 -0.68 -11.87 -1.75
N ILE A 93 -0.04 -12.45 -2.78
CA ILE A 93 1.42 -12.47 -2.89
C ILE A 93 1.98 -11.04 -3.01
N ILE A 94 1.42 -10.23 -3.91
CA ILE A 94 1.87 -8.85 -4.12
C ILE A 94 1.71 -8.04 -2.83
N ALA A 95 0.53 -8.08 -2.20
CA ALA A 95 0.24 -7.29 -1.01
C ALA A 95 1.10 -7.69 0.21
N LEU A 96 1.38 -8.98 0.39
CA LEU A 96 2.25 -9.43 1.49
C LEU A 96 3.70 -9.01 1.26
N LEU A 97 4.19 -9.09 0.01
CA LEU A 97 5.54 -8.66 -0.33
C LEU A 97 5.68 -7.14 -0.20
N ALA A 98 4.78 -6.37 -0.79
CA ALA A 98 4.78 -4.91 -0.71
C ALA A 98 4.63 -4.43 0.73
N GLY A 99 3.60 -4.91 1.45
CA GLY A 99 3.35 -4.53 2.83
C GLY A 99 4.51 -4.83 3.77
N PHE A 100 5.35 -5.83 3.50
CA PHE A 100 6.56 -6.08 4.29
C PHE A 100 7.75 -5.25 3.81
N CYS A 101 8.06 -5.29 2.51
CA CYS A 101 9.27 -4.70 1.94
C CYS A 101 9.24 -3.17 1.95
N GLU A 102 8.10 -2.58 1.60
CA GLU A 102 7.92 -1.14 1.59
C GLU A 102 7.98 -0.59 3.02
N GLU A 103 7.27 -1.20 3.97
CA GLU A 103 7.24 -0.70 5.35
C GLU A 103 8.62 -0.78 6.03
N ILE A 104 9.48 -1.72 5.65
CA ILE A 104 10.89 -1.73 6.08
C ILE A 104 11.60 -0.44 5.64
N LEU A 105 11.56 -0.10 4.36
CA LEU A 105 12.27 1.09 3.89
C LEU A 105 11.61 2.37 4.40
N PHE A 106 10.29 2.48 4.27
CA PHE A 106 9.60 3.73 4.56
C PHE A 106 9.44 3.97 6.05
N ARG A 107 9.02 2.99 6.86
CA ARG A 107 8.78 3.20 8.30
C ARG A 107 10.02 2.96 9.14
N VAL A 108 10.71 1.85 8.88
CA VAL A 108 11.87 1.52 9.72
C VAL A 108 13.03 2.44 9.40
N VAL A 109 13.29 2.77 8.14
CA VAL A 109 14.43 3.63 7.79
C VAL A 109 14.04 5.08 7.61
N LEU A 110 13.31 5.43 6.54
CA LEU A 110 13.14 6.82 6.12
C LEU A 110 12.36 7.68 7.13
N GLN A 111 11.32 7.13 7.74
CA GLN A 111 10.49 7.86 8.71
C GLN A 111 11.25 8.37 9.93
N GLN A 112 12.35 7.72 10.32
CA GLN A 112 13.17 8.19 11.43
C GLN A 112 13.88 9.52 11.10
N TYR A 113 14.22 9.74 9.84
CA TYR A 113 14.96 10.92 9.39
C TYR A 113 14.04 12.02 8.87
N TRP A 114 12.98 11.63 8.17
CA TRP A 114 12.10 12.56 7.45
C TRP A 114 10.78 12.82 8.17
N GLY A 115 10.49 12.06 9.22
CA GLY A 115 9.19 12.07 9.89
C GLY A 115 8.08 11.48 9.02
N ILE A 116 6.86 11.42 9.57
CA ILE A 116 5.71 10.76 8.94
C ILE A 116 5.30 11.43 7.63
N TRP A 117 5.20 12.76 7.63
CA TRP A 117 4.60 13.51 6.52
C TRP A 117 5.47 13.47 5.26
N LEU A 118 6.76 13.79 5.37
CA LEU A 118 7.64 13.78 4.19
C LEU A 118 7.84 12.35 3.66
N THR A 119 8.00 11.36 4.55
CA THR A 119 8.08 9.95 4.16
C THR A 119 6.83 9.50 3.40
N SER A 120 5.64 9.82 3.91
CA SER A 120 4.38 9.47 3.26
C SER A 120 4.20 10.17 1.92
N PHE A 121 4.67 11.41 1.81
CA PHE A 121 4.61 12.16 0.56
C PHE A 121 5.50 11.52 -0.50
N VAL A 122 6.76 11.21 -0.15
CA VAL A 122 7.71 10.53 -1.05
C VAL A 122 7.19 9.15 -1.44
N PHE A 123 6.65 8.40 -0.49
CA PHE A 123 6.04 7.09 -0.72
C PHE A 123 4.97 7.17 -1.83
N ILE A 124 4.03 8.10 -1.73
CA ILE A 124 2.98 8.27 -2.76
C ILE A 124 3.49 8.88 -4.06
N LEU A 125 4.50 9.74 -3.97
CA LEU A 125 5.12 10.34 -5.16
C LEU A 125 5.74 9.27 -6.06
N ILE A 126 6.45 8.29 -5.50
CA ILE A 126 7.07 7.20 -6.28
C ILE A 126 6.04 6.23 -6.88
N HIS A 127 4.84 6.16 -6.29
CA HIS A 127 3.72 5.39 -6.84
C HIS A 127 3.06 6.07 -8.06
N GLY A 128 3.44 7.31 -8.37
CA GLY A 128 2.96 8.03 -9.55
C GLY A 128 1.50 8.49 -9.46
N TYR A 129 0.94 8.55 -8.26
CA TYR A 129 -0.45 8.98 -8.08
C TYR A 129 -0.66 10.50 -8.24
N PHE A 130 0.41 11.31 -8.22
CA PHE A 130 0.31 12.72 -8.61
C PHE A 130 0.45 12.86 -10.12
N ASN A 131 -0.68 12.80 -10.82
CA ASN A 131 -0.74 12.85 -12.27
C ASN A 131 -1.26 14.21 -12.78
N PRO A 132 -0.41 15.05 -13.40
CA PRO A 132 -0.81 16.37 -13.89
C PRO A 132 -1.83 16.32 -15.03
N LYS A 133 -1.99 15.16 -15.69
CA LYS A 133 -2.98 14.97 -16.77
C LYS A 133 -4.35 14.50 -16.26
N SER A 134 -4.45 14.12 -14.99
CA SER A 134 -5.71 13.67 -14.40
C SER A 134 -5.83 14.14 -12.95
N VAL A 135 -6.64 15.17 -12.74
CA VAL A 135 -6.94 15.71 -11.41
C VAL A 135 -7.56 14.63 -10.51
N SER A 136 -8.42 13.78 -11.07
CA SER A 136 -9.03 12.66 -10.34
C SER A 136 -7.99 11.67 -9.79
N ILE A 137 -6.97 11.32 -10.60
CA ILE A 137 -5.86 10.47 -10.15
C ILE A 137 -5.04 11.20 -9.08
N SER A 138 -4.78 12.50 -9.25
CA SER A 138 -4.07 13.30 -8.24
C SER A 138 -4.82 13.39 -6.90
N VAL A 139 -6.15 13.54 -6.93
CA VAL A 139 -6.99 13.53 -5.73
C VAL A 139 -6.96 12.15 -5.08
N PHE A 140 -6.99 11.07 -5.86
CA PHE A 140 -6.77 9.72 -5.34
C PHE A 140 -5.39 9.60 -4.68
N GLY A 141 -4.35 10.20 -5.26
CA GLY A 141 -3.03 10.32 -4.64
C GLY A 141 -3.04 11.03 -3.29
N VAL A 142 -3.81 12.11 -3.12
CA VAL A 142 -3.98 12.76 -1.81
C VAL A 142 -4.61 11.80 -0.80
N ILE A 143 -5.59 11.00 -1.21
CA ILE A 143 -6.21 9.99 -0.33
C ILE A 143 -5.20 8.92 0.06
N MET A 144 -4.40 8.43 -0.90
CA MET A 144 -3.33 7.45 -0.63
C MET A 144 -2.25 8.04 0.28
N PHE A 145 -1.98 9.34 0.17
CA PHE A 145 -1.04 10.04 1.04
C PHE A 145 -1.52 10.06 2.48
N LEU A 146 -2.80 10.39 2.70
CA LEU A 146 -3.38 10.33 4.04
C LEU A 146 -3.39 8.90 4.59
N LEU A 147 -3.61 7.89 3.74
CA LEU A 147 -3.52 6.48 4.14
C LEU A 147 -2.09 6.10 4.57
N SER A 148 -1.07 6.54 3.84
CA SER A 148 0.32 6.37 4.25
C SER A 148 0.65 7.11 5.55
N VAL A 149 0.06 8.28 5.79
CA VAL A 149 0.20 9.00 7.06
C VAL A 149 -0.38 8.17 8.22
N VAL A 150 -1.54 7.54 8.02
CA VAL A 150 -2.12 6.60 9.01
C VAL A 150 -1.16 5.43 9.27
N MET A 151 -0.57 4.83 8.24
CA MET A 151 0.44 3.77 8.40
C MET A 151 1.65 4.26 9.20
N GLY A 152 2.11 5.49 8.94
CA GLY A 152 3.21 6.12 9.68
C GLY A 152 2.92 6.30 11.17
N TYR A 153 1.71 6.76 11.53
CA TYR A 153 1.31 6.83 12.94
C TYR A 153 1.08 5.46 13.56
N LEU A 154 0.51 4.52 12.81
CA LEU A 154 0.28 3.16 13.28
C LEU A 154 1.61 2.48 13.64
N TYR A 155 2.62 2.64 12.79
CA TYR A 155 3.99 2.24 13.09
C TYR A 155 4.52 2.92 14.37
N GLN A 156 4.40 4.24 14.47
CA GLN A 156 4.94 5.00 15.60
C GLN A 156 4.31 4.63 16.96
N TYR A 157 3.02 4.26 16.98
CA TYR A 157 2.31 3.98 18.23
C TYR A 157 2.15 2.48 18.54
N MET A 158 2.15 1.61 17.53
CA MET A 158 1.89 0.18 17.72
C MET A 158 3.10 -0.69 17.35
N GLY A 159 3.82 -0.32 16.29
CA GLY A 159 5.02 -1.00 15.82
C GLY A 159 4.94 -1.50 14.38
N PHE A 160 6.02 -2.13 13.95
CA PHE A 160 6.24 -2.57 12.58
C PHE A 160 5.14 -3.49 12.03
N TRP A 161 4.76 -4.52 12.78
CA TRP A 161 3.77 -5.50 12.30
C TRP A 161 2.37 -4.92 12.15
N ALA A 162 2.07 -3.82 12.84
CA ALA A 162 0.80 -3.13 12.68
C ALA A 162 0.74 -2.41 11.33
N ALA A 163 1.81 -1.73 10.94
CA ALA A 163 1.91 -1.09 9.63
C ALA A 163 1.91 -2.13 8.49
N VAL A 164 2.70 -3.20 8.63
CA VAL A 164 2.73 -4.31 7.66
C VAL A 164 1.36 -4.95 7.47
N SER A 165 0.69 -5.32 8.58
CA SER A 165 -0.61 -5.99 8.48
C SER A 165 -1.71 -5.04 7.97
N MET A 166 -1.66 -3.76 8.32
CA MET A 166 -2.55 -2.75 7.76
C MET A 166 -2.38 -2.65 6.26
N HIS A 167 -1.15 -2.45 5.79
CA HIS A 167 -0.82 -2.29 4.38
C HIS A 167 -1.26 -3.52 3.57
N ALA A 168 -0.79 -4.71 3.94
CA ALA A 168 -1.08 -5.92 3.21
C ALA A 168 -2.59 -6.24 3.16
N VAL A 169 -3.30 -6.08 4.29
CA VAL A 169 -4.74 -6.34 4.34
C VAL A 169 -5.52 -5.32 3.51
N TYR A 170 -5.12 -4.05 3.61
CA TYR A 170 -5.72 -2.99 2.82
C TYR A 170 -5.58 -3.28 1.32
N ASP A 171 -4.38 -3.64 0.86
CA ASP A 171 -4.11 -3.92 -0.56
C ASP A 171 -4.91 -5.12 -1.09
N VAL A 172 -4.88 -6.25 -0.37
CA VAL A 172 -5.63 -7.45 -0.78
C VAL A 172 -7.12 -7.13 -0.91
N LEU A 173 -7.70 -6.48 0.09
CA LEU A 173 -9.13 -6.18 0.11
C LEU A 173 -9.50 -5.12 -0.92
N ALA A 174 -8.70 -4.06 -1.06
CA ALA A 174 -8.92 -3.03 -2.07
C ALA A 174 -8.88 -3.65 -3.47
N LEU A 175 -7.84 -4.41 -3.82
CA LEU A 175 -7.72 -5.08 -5.12
C LEU A 175 -8.85 -6.07 -5.38
N TYR A 176 -9.21 -6.88 -4.37
CA TYR A 176 -10.29 -7.85 -4.49
C TYR A 176 -11.65 -7.15 -4.72
N LEU A 177 -11.97 -6.14 -3.92
CA LEU A 177 -13.23 -5.39 -4.05
C LEU A 177 -13.27 -4.58 -5.35
N PHE A 178 -12.15 -4.01 -5.79
CA PHE A 178 -12.06 -3.32 -7.08
C PHE A 178 -12.28 -4.26 -8.25
N LYS A 179 -11.63 -5.43 -8.25
CA LYS A 179 -11.86 -6.44 -9.28
C LYS A 179 -13.33 -6.87 -9.31
N LYS A 180 -13.95 -7.08 -8.14
CA LYS A 180 -15.37 -7.42 -8.06
C LYS A 180 -16.26 -6.30 -8.62
N TYR A 181 -15.99 -5.04 -8.27
CA TYR A 181 -16.75 -3.90 -8.79
C TYR A 181 -16.63 -3.79 -10.32
N ILE A 182 -15.40 -3.78 -10.86
CA ILE A 182 -15.13 -3.56 -12.28
C ILE A 182 -15.66 -4.70 -13.17
N PHE A 183 -15.53 -5.95 -12.74
CA PHE A 183 -15.81 -7.11 -13.60
C PHE A 183 -17.12 -7.84 -13.28
N ILE A 184 -17.67 -7.69 -12.07
CA ILE A 184 -18.90 -8.38 -11.63
C ILE A 184 -20.09 -7.40 -11.57
N GLY A 185 -19.88 -6.11 -11.84
CA GLY A 185 -20.97 -5.17 -12.11
C GLY A 185 -21.76 -4.75 -10.86
N ILE A 186 -21.08 -4.54 -9.73
CA ILE A 186 -21.71 -3.80 -8.64
C ILE A 186 -22.01 -2.40 -9.19
N LYS A 187 -23.30 -2.01 -9.20
CA LYS A 187 -23.74 -0.73 -9.77
C LYS A 187 -22.95 0.44 -9.16
N PRO A 188 -22.63 1.50 -9.94
CA PRO A 188 -22.09 2.72 -9.38
C PRO A 188 -23.01 3.22 -8.25
N VAL A 189 -22.42 3.94 -7.29
CA VAL A 189 -23.22 4.70 -6.31
C VAL A 189 -23.79 5.87 -7.10
N ASP A 190 -24.89 5.62 -7.80
CA ASP A 190 -25.60 6.63 -8.55
C ASP A 190 -26.24 7.60 -7.54
N ASN A 191 -25.85 8.87 -7.64
CA ASN A 191 -26.40 10.05 -6.96
C ASN A 191 -25.94 10.28 -5.50
N ILE A 192 -24.84 11.02 -5.36
CA ILE A 192 -24.79 12.19 -4.46
C ILE A 192 -24.52 13.41 -5.35
#